data_AF-A0A8T1AJ26-F1
#
_entry.id   AF-A0A8T1AJ26-F1
#
_cell.length_a   1.000
_cell.length_b   1.000
_cell.length_c   1.000
_cell.angle_alpha   90.00
_cell.angle_beta   90.00
_cell.angle_gamma   90.00
#
_symmetry.space_group_name_H-M   'P 1'
#
loop_
_entity.id
_entity.type
_entity.pdbx_description
1 polymer ?
#
loop_
_entity_poly.entity_id
_entity_poly.type
_entity_poly.pdbx_seq_one_letter_code
_entity_poly.pdbx_strand_id
1 'polypeptide(L)'
;MVQLFCAIVGEAGTFPVDIDQNKSVGHLKDAIKEKNAATITCDAKDLQLFLAKKVKGAVAEEEKGDDQKEWLTQLDALEVEIWAK
;
A
#
# COMPACT_ATOMS: atom_id res chain seq x y z
N MET A 1 13.64 3.23 9.27
CA MET A 1 13.20 1.89 8.79
C MET A 1 11.71 1.73 9.07
N VAL A 2 10.94 1.39 8.05
CA VAL A 2 9.49 1.14 8.10
C VAL A 2 9.22 -0.21 7.45
N GLN A 3 8.30 -0.97 8.03
CA GLN A 3 7.84 -2.25 7.48
C GLN A 3 6.47 -2.04 6.82
N LEU A 4 6.41 -2.27 5.51
CA LEU A 4 5.18 -2.24 4.72
C LEU A 4 4.63 -3.65 4.54
N PHE A 5 3.32 -3.82 4.56
CA PHE A 5 2.68 -5.08 4.18
C PHE A 5 2.11 -4.94 2.77
N CYS A 6 2.59 -5.79 1.86
CA CYS A 6 2.23 -5.78 0.46
C CYS A 6 1.41 -7.02 0.11
N ALA A 7 0.57 -6.91 -0.92
CA ALA A 7 -0.18 -8.02 -1.48
C ALA A 7 -0.03 -7.97 -3.01
N ILE A 8 0.01 -9.14 -3.66
CA ILE A 8 -0.01 -9.25 -5.11
C ILE A 8 -1.47 -9.44 -5.54
N VAL A 9 -1.94 -8.64 -6.49
CA VAL A 9 -3.31 -8.75 -7.00
C VAL A 9 -3.49 -10.11 -7.66
N GLY A 10 -4.48 -10.87 -7.22
CA GLY A 10 -4.76 -12.23 -7.73
C GLY A 10 -4.03 -13.35 -7.00
N GLU A 11 -3.13 -13.04 -6.06
CA GLU A 11 -2.57 -14.03 -5.13
C GLU A 11 -3.19 -13.91 -3.74
N ALA A 12 -3.30 -15.04 -3.05
CA ALA A 12 -3.74 -15.09 -1.67
C ALA A 12 -2.56 -14.81 -0.73
N GLY A 13 -2.68 -13.78 0.10
CA GLY A 13 -1.74 -13.50 1.18
C GLY A 13 -1.14 -12.09 1.14
N THR A 14 -0.44 -11.76 2.22
CA THR A 14 0.35 -10.54 2.34
C THR A 14 1.76 -10.88 2.77
N PHE A 15 2.73 -10.04 2.41
CA PHE A 15 4.13 -10.22 2.76
C PHE A 15 4.73 -8.89 3.25
N PRO A 16 5.59 -8.94 4.27
CA PRO A 16 6.25 -7.74 4.78
C PRO A 16 7.38 -7.31 3.83
N VAL A 17 7.64 -6.01 3.70
CA VAL A 17 8.75 -5.41 2.96
C VAL A 17 9.34 -4.31 3.82
N ASP A 18 10.62 -4.44 4.15
CA ASP A 18 11.35 -3.46 4.93
C ASP A 18 11.98 -2.40 4.00
N ILE A 19 11.75 -1.14 4.32
CA ILE A 19 12.30 -0.01 3.57
C ILE A 19 12.73 1.12 4.51
N ASP A 20 13.81 1.80 4.17
CA ASP A 20 14.19 3.01 4.90
C ASP A 20 13.31 4.20 4.50
N GLN A 21 12.99 5.08 5.46
CA GLN A 21 12.09 6.22 5.23
C GLN A 21 12.65 7.22 4.20
N ASN A 22 13.97 7.24 4.02
CA ASN A 22 14.62 8.12 3.05
C ASN A 22 14.68 7.51 1.63
N LYS A 23 14.10 6.32 1.43
CA LYS A 23 14.11 5.63 0.14
C LYS A 23 12.87 5.98 -0.68
N SER A 24 13.06 6.03 -1.99
CA SER A 24 12.00 6.36 -2.93
C SER A 24 11.09 5.16 -3.24
N VAL A 25 9.93 5.42 -3.85
CA VAL A 25 9.04 4.39 -4.37
C VAL A 25 9.73 3.46 -5.39
N GLY A 26 10.74 3.96 -6.11
CA GLY A 26 11.58 3.10 -6.98
C GLY A 26 12.27 1.99 -6.20
N HIS A 27 12.91 2.33 -5.08
CA HIS A 27 13.53 1.35 -4.20
C HIS A 27 12.52 0.38 -3.60
N LEU A 28 11.29 0.84 -3.33
CA LEU A 28 10.21 -0.05 -2.88
C LEU A 28 9.86 -1.09 -3.96
N LYS A 29 9.76 -0.68 -5.23
CA LYS A 29 9.51 -1.61 -6.33
C LYS A 29 10.63 -2.64 -6.47
N ASP A 30 11.89 -2.21 -6.32
CA ASP A 30 13.04 -3.13 -6.35
C ASP A 30 12.97 -4.15 -5.20
N ALA A 31 12.70 -3.69 -3.97
CA ALA A 31 12.57 -4.57 -2.80
C ALA A 31 11.42 -5.58 -2.92
N ILE A 32 10.27 -5.15 -3.47
CA ILE A 32 9.13 -6.04 -3.74
C ILE A 32 9.51 -7.11 -4.76
N LYS A 33 10.18 -6.73 -5.85
CA LYS A 33 10.63 -7.66 -6.88
C LYS A 33 11.64 -8.66 -6.32
N GLU A 34 12.62 -8.20 -5.54
CA GLU A 34 13.62 -9.07 -4.92
C GLU A 34 12.97 -10.13 -4.02
N LYS A 35 11.97 -9.73 -3.22
CA LYS A 35 11.29 -10.61 -2.28
C LYS A 35 10.40 -11.67 -2.94
N ASN A 36 9.81 -11.35 -4.09
CA ASN A 36 8.91 -12.25 -4.84
C ASN A 36 9.39 -12.48 -6.29
N ALA A 37 10.70 -12.66 -6.50
CA ALA A 37 11.29 -12.76 -7.83
C ALA A 37 10.76 -13.94 -8.66
N ALA A 38 10.24 -14.99 -8.02
CA ALA A 38 9.61 -16.12 -8.71
C ALA A 38 8.22 -15.78 -9.27
N THR A 39 7.44 -14.95 -8.55
CA THR A 39 6.09 -14.54 -8.95
C THR A 39 6.13 -13.31 -9.86
N ILE A 40 7.02 -12.36 -9.57
CA ILE A 40 7.14 -11.08 -10.28
C ILE A 40 8.25 -11.19 -11.33
N THR A 41 7.86 -11.52 -12.56
CA THR A 41 8.81 -11.72 -13.67
C THR A 41 9.13 -10.45 -14.47
N CYS A 42 8.34 -9.39 -14.32
CA CYS A 42 8.55 -8.12 -15.01
C CYS A 42 9.68 -7.28 -14.38
N ASP A 43 10.10 -6.21 -15.06
CA ASP A 43 11.04 -5.25 -14.46
C ASP A 43 10.40 -4.48 -13.31
N ALA A 44 11.21 -4.15 -12.29
CA ALA A 44 10.71 -3.45 -11.11
C ALA A 44 10.06 -2.11 -11.49
N LYS A 45 10.57 -1.41 -12.51
CA LYS A 45 9.99 -0.16 -13.02
C LYS A 45 8.54 -0.31 -13.49
N ASP A 46 8.18 -1.48 -14.00
CA ASP A 46 6.87 -1.79 -14.59
C ASP A 46 5.84 -2.22 -13.54
N LEU A 47 6.25 -2.43 -12.29
CA LEU A 47 5.32 -2.68 -11.18
C LEU A 47 4.44 -1.44 -10.92
N GLN A 48 3.13 -1.66 -10.87
CA GLN A 48 2.17 -0.65 -10.43
C GLN A 48 1.83 -0.90 -8.96
N LEU A 49 2.13 0.08 -8.11
CA LEU A 49 1.82 0.00 -6.69
C LEU A 49 0.55 0.81 -6.40
N PHE A 50 -0.33 0.23 -5.61
CA PHE A 50 -1.56 0.85 -5.16
C PHE A 50 -1.53 0.89 -3.64
N LEU A 51 -1.97 2.02 -3.07
CA LEU A 51 -2.19 2.09 -1.63
C LEU A 51 -3.37 1.20 -1.28
N ALA A 52 -3.20 0.33 -0.29
CA ALA A 52 -4.31 -0.42 0.25
C ALA A 52 -5.37 0.56 0.76
N LYS A 53 -6.62 0.37 0.33
CA LYS A 53 -7.72 1.19 0.78
C LYS A 53 -7.86 1.01 2.28
N LYS A 54 -7.78 2.10 3.05
CA LYS A 54 -8.22 2.07 4.44
C LYS A 54 -9.72 1.77 4.40
N VAL A 55 -10.13 0.60 4.87
CA VAL A 55 -11.55 0.37 5.14
C VAL A 55 -11.89 1.35 6.26
N LYS A 56 -12.61 2.43 5.93
CA LYS A 56 -13.18 3.30 6.95
C LYS A 56 -14.29 2.47 7.60
N GLY A 57 -13.97 1.83 8.72
CA GLY A 57 -14.94 1.11 9.53
C GLY A 57 -14.45 -0.25 9.99
N ALA A 58 -13.92 -0.31 11.21
CA ALA A 58 -14.44 -1.30 12.12
C ALA A 58 -15.86 -0.83 12.49
N VAL A 59 -16.85 -1.22 11.69
CA VAL A 59 -18.12 -1.86 12.08
C VAL A 59 -18.97 -2.03 10.82
N ALA A 60 -19.62 -3.19 10.74
CA ALA A 60 -20.66 -3.49 9.79
C ALA A 60 -21.80 -2.47 9.90
N GLU A 61 -22.35 -2.05 8.76
CA GLU A 61 -23.77 -2.15 8.40
C GLU A 61 -24.03 -1.41 7.07
N GLU A 62 -25.12 -1.80 6.43
CA GLU A 62 -25.45 -1.58 5.01
C GLU A 62 -25.76 -0.13 4.61
N GLU A 63 -25.75 0.03 3.28
CA GLU A 63 -26.51 0.97 2.44
C GLU A 63 -25.85 2.28 1.93
N LYS A 64 -25.87 2.33 0.59
CA LYS A 64 -26.08 3.45 -0.34
C LYS A 64 -24.98 4.49 -0.60
N GLY A 65 -24.63 4.55 -1.90
CA GLY A 65 -24.74 5.80 -2.67
C GLY A 65 -23.44 6.52 -3.00
N ASP A 66 -23.21 6.66 -4.32
CA ASP A 66 -22.58 7.79 -5.02
C ASP A 66 -21.04 8.00 -4.92
N ASP A 67 -20.33 7.46 -5.92
CA ASP A 67 -19.69 8.24 -7.00
C ASP A 67 -18.76 9.43 -6.69
N GLN A 68 -17.91 9.36 -5.67
CA GLN A 68 -16.58 10.01 -5.70
C GLN A 68 -15.73 9.52 -4.53
N LYS A 69 -15.05 8.38 -4.68
CA LYS A 69 -13.99 8.02 -3.72
C LYS A 69 -12.69 8.68 -4.18
N GLU A 70 -12.66 9.98 -3.92
CA GLU A 70 -11.53 10.87 -4.03
C GLU A 70 -10.31 10.16 -3.43
N TRP A 71 -9.39 9.82 -4.32
CA TRP A 71 -8.08 9.26 -4.06
C TRP A 71 -7.40 10.02 -2.91
N LEU A 72 -7.00 9.31 -1.86
CA LEU A 72 -6.29 9.90 -0.73
C LEU A 72 -5.04 10.61 -1.24
N THR A 73 -4.95 11.91 -0.96
CA THR A 73 -3.77 12.69 -1.33
C THR A 73 -2.71 12.52 -0.24
N GLN A 74 -1.45 12.84 -0.55
CA GLN A 74 -0.30 12.65 0.34
C GLN A 74 -0.46 13.32 1.74
N LEU A 75 -1.40 14.26 1.92
CA LEU A 75 -1.67 14.90 3.21
C LEU A 75 -2.47 14.03 4.19
N ASP A 76 -3.35 13.13 3.72
CA ASP A 76 -4.17 12.27 4.59
C ASP A 76 -3.33 11.22 5.35
N ALA A 77 -2.10 10.96 4.89
CA ALA A 77 -1.14 10.07 5.56
C ALA A 77 -0.47 10.71 6.78
N LEU A 78 -0.38 12.05 6.83
CA LEU A 78 0.26 12.82 7.91
C LEU A 78 -0.70 13.15 9.06
N GLU A 79 -2.01 13.24 8.82
CA GLU A 79 -2.98 13.53 9.89
C GLU A 79 -3.14 12.39 10.91
N VAL A 80 -2.67 11.17 10.60
CA VAL A 80 -2.61 10.06 11.56
C VAL A 80 -1.60 10.35 12.69
N GLU A 81 -0.59 11.19 12.45
CA GLU A 81 0.41 11.55 13.48
C GLU A 81 -0.09 12.64 14.45
N ILE A 82 -1.16 13.38 14.12
CA ILE A 82 -1.64 14.50 14.95
C ILE A 82 -2.64 14.03 16.03
N TRP A 83 -3.35 12.91 15.82
CA TRP A 83 -4.30 12.35 16.80
C TRP A 83 -3.68 11.41 17.84
N ALA A 84 -2.36 11.23 17.84
CA ALA A 84 -1.63 10.44 18.83
C ALA A 84 -1.08 11.27 20.01
N LYS A 85 -1.60 12.49 20.24
CA LYS A 85 -1.19 13.35 21.35
C LYS A 85 -2.36 13.85 22.19
#